data_AF-A0A535EUK3-F1
#
_entry.id   AF-A0A535EUK3-F1
#
_cell.length_a   1.000
_cell.length_b   1.000
_cell.length_c   1.000
_cell.angle_alpha   90.00
_cell.angle_beta   90.00
_cell.angle_gamma   90.00
#
_symmetry.space_group_name_H-M   'P 1'
#
loop_
_entity.id
_entity.type
_entity.pdbx_description
1 polymer ?
#
loop_
_entity_poly.entity_id
_entity_poly.type
_entity_poly.pdbx_seq_one_letter_code
_entity_poly.pdbx_strand_id
1 'polypeptide(L)'
;MQEWEDGHRPILGRLAGAVLLVSLASGFIDPAQTNSQLFAKLSSEQIVAWTAHNGPGISLTGFLDGFQNSLLAIVLVLLVRLIRGQGVLAAVAYVASAAFLAIGWMKAGVAWGLADTATQGGSDVGVVALFNLLHATTFTDGFAFAIAVGCVSGLALVTRLLPAPWAWLGFAVAVVHLLALPAQLLLTGTAGGISGPVSVVFALAWMVVTCVLLLVKPVWRPKAA
;
A
#
# COMPACT_ATOMS: atom_id res chain seq x y z
N MET A 1 21.54 16.54 -14.38
CA MET A 1 20.27 15.98 -13.82
C MET A 1 19.84 16.70 -12.55
N GLN A 2 20.70 16.80 -11.52
CA GLN A 2 20.34 17.43 -10.23
C GLN A 2 19.88 18.90 -10.34
N GLU A 3 20.49 19.71 -11.21
CA GLU A 3 20.07 21.10 -11.46
C GLU A 3 18.67 21.22 -12.09
N TRP A 4 18.31 20.27 -12.97
CA TRP A 4 16.97 20.22 -13.58
C TRP A 4 15.92 19.83 -12.53
N GLU A 5 16.21 18.80 -11.73
CA GLU A 5 15.32 18.35 -10.65
C GLU A 5 15.08 19.48 -9.65
N ASP A 6 16.14 20.20 -9.27
CA ASP A 6 16.05 21.33 -8.34
C ASP A 6 15.21 22.50 -8.87
N GLY A 7 15.28 22.78 -10.18
CA GLY A 7 14.43 23.77 -10.85
C GLY A 7 12.95 23.37 -10.96
N HIS A 8 12.64 22.07 -10.98
CA HIS A 8 11.28 21.56 -11.23
C HIS A 8 10.62 20.88 -10.02
N ARG A 9 11.21 20.98 -8.82
CA ARG A 9 10.65 20.41 -7.57
C ARG A 9 9.17 20.69 -7.33
N PRO A 10 8.65 21.92 -7.56
CA PRO A 10 7.21 22.18 -7.37
C PRO A 10 6.32 21.34 -8.27
N ILE A 11 6.76 21.08 -9.51
CA ILE A 11 6.03 20.26 -10.47
C ILE A 11 6.11 18.80 -10.05
N LEU A 12 7.30 18.31 -9.68
CA LEU A 12 7.48 16.94 -9.19
C LEU A 12 6.63 16.65 -7.94
N GLY A 13 6.53 17.59 -7.01
CA GLY A 13 5.65 17.46 -5.85
C GLY A 13 4.18 17.39 -6.21
N ARG A 14 3.70 18.26 -7.11
CA ARG A 14 2.30 18.20 -7.58
C ARG A 14 1.99 16.93 -8.35
N LEU A 15 2.92 16.46 -9.18
CA LEU A 15 2.81 15.18 -9.87
C LEU A 15 2.72 14.03 -8.87
N ALA A 16 3.56 14.01 -7.84
CA ALA A 16 3.46 13.02 -6.76
C ALA A 16 2.10 13.08 -6.04
N GLY A 17 1.57 14.29 -5.78
CA GLY A 17 0.23 14.47 -5.23
C GLY A 17 -0.89 13.94 -6.14
N ALA A 18 -0.81 14.22 -7.45
CA ALA A 18 -1.78 13.73 -8.43
C ALA A 18 -1.72 12.19 -8.58
N VAL A 19 -0.52 11.62 -8.62
CA VAL A 19 -0.29 10.17 -8.63
C VAL A 19 -0.89 9.53 -7.37
N LEU A 20 -0.69 10.14 -6.19
CA LEU A 20 -1.26 9.66 -4.95
C LEU A 20 -2.80 9.76 -4.93
N LEU A 21 -3.37 10.79 -5.54
CA LEU A 21 -4.83 10.92 -5.70
C LEU A 21 -5.41 9.80 -6.58
N VAL A 22 -4.76 9.49 -7.70
CA VAL A 22 -5.16 8.37 -8.58
C VAL A 22 -5.05 7.04 -7.82
N SER A 23 -3.97 6.86 -7.06
CA SER A 23 -3.77 5.70 -6.18
C SER A 23 -4.86 5.55 -5.12
N LEU A 24 -5.31 6.65 -4.52
CA LEU A 24 -6.43 6.63 -3.57
C LEU A 24 -7.73 6.25 -4.28
N ALA A 25 -8.01 6.86 -5.44
CA ALA A 25 -9.22 6.60 -6.20
C ALA A 25 -9.33 5.13 -6.66
N SER A 26 -8.21 4.51 -7.08
CA SER A 26 -8.21 3.10 -7.48
C SER A 26 -8.59 2.16 -6.34
N GLY A 27 -8.23 2.49 -5.09
CA GLY A 27 -8.54 1.68 -3.92
C GLY A 27 -10.03 1.60 -3.56
N PHE A 28 -10.86 2.47 -4.14
CA PHE A 28 -12.32 2.44 -3.97
C PHE A 28 -13.04 1.62 -5.04
N ILE A 29 -12.32 1.07 -6.01
CA ILE A 29 -12.89 0.29 -7.10
C ILE A 29 -12.71 -1.20 -6.78
N ASP A 30 -13.78 -1.86 -6.33
CA ASP A 30 -13.79 -3.29 -6.02
C ASP A 30 -15.08 -3.96 -6.52
N PRO A 31 -15.23 -4.17 -7.84
CA PRO A 31 -16.48 -4.59 -8.46
C PRO A 31 -16.94 -6.00 -8.03
N ALA A 32 -16.01 -6.89 -7.68
CA ALA A 32 -16.32 -8.22 -7.15
C ALA A 32 -16.51 -8.23 -5.61
N GLN A 33 -16.31 -7.08 -4.95
CA GLN A 33 -16.22 -6.97 -3.50
C GLN A 33 -15.17 -7.93 -2.91
N THR A 34 -14.07 -8.16 -3.65
CA THR A 34 -13.03 -9.12 -3.29
C THR A 34 -12.52 -8.85 -1.88
N ASN A 35 -12.30 -7.59 -1.52
CA ASN A 35 -11.80 -7.23 -0.20
C ASN A 35 -12.80 -7.61 0.90
N SER A 36 -14.11 -7.41 0.70
CA SER A 36 -15.09 -7.79 1.72
C SER A 36 -15.23 -9.31 1.83
N GLN A 37 -15.20 -10.02 0.71
CA GLN A 37 -15.36 -11.48 0.65
C GLN A 37 -14.16 -12.19 1.26
N LEU A 38 -12.93 -11.71 1.04
CA LEU A 38 -11.72 -12.27 1.65
C LEU A 38 -11.79 -12.27 3.18
N PHE A 39 -12.50 -11.35 3.82
CA PHE A 39 -12.65 -11.29 5.28
C PHE A 39 -14.02 -11.78 5.77
N ALA A 40 -14.89 -12.22 4.87
CA ALA A 40 -16.16 -12.83 5.23
C ALA A 40 -15.97 -14.30 5.65
N LYS A 41 -16.87 -14.79 6.50
CA LYS A 41 -16.92 -16.22 6.86
C LYS A 41 -17.66 -16.99 5.77
N LEU A 42 -16.96 -17.35 4.70
CA LEU A 42 -17.49 -18.13 3.60
C LEU A 42 -17.18 -19.63 3.75
N SER A 43 -18.12 -20.49 3.39
CA SER A 43 -17.86 -21.92 3.19
C SER A 43 -17.09 -22.15 1.88
N SER A 44 -16.49 -23.33 1.73
CA SER A 44 -15.80 -23.71 0.48
C SER A 44 -16.71 -23.61 -0.75
N GLU A 45 -17.96 -24.05 -0.63
CA GLU A 45 -18.96 -23.95 -1.72
C GLU A 45 -19.27 -22.49 -2.07
N GLN A 46 -19.38 -21.62 -1.06
CA GLN A 46 -19.60 -20.19 -1.29
C GLN A 46 -18.41 -19.53 -1.98
N ILE A 47 -17.18 -19.90 -1.61
CA ILE A 47 -15.94 -19.40 -2.25
C ILE A 47 -15.94 -19.79 -3.73
N VAL A 48 -16.20 -21.05 -4.05
CA VAL A 48 -16.20 -21.56 -5.42
C VAL A 48 -17.28 -20.85 -6.25
N ALA A 49 -18.51 -20.82 -5.75
CA ALA A 49 -19.64 -20.21 -6.44
C ALA A 49 -19.42 -18.70 -6.68
N TRP A 50 -18.94 -17.97 -5.66
CA TRP A 50 -18.63 -16.55 -5.79
C TRP A 50 -17.51 -16.30 -6.81
N THR A 51 -16.43 -17.08 -6.75
CA THR A 51 -15.28 -16.90 -7.65
C THR A 51 -15.67 -17.14 -9.11
N ALA A 52 -16.42 -18.21 -9.37
CA ALA A 52 -16.91 -18.54 -10.72
C ALA A 52 -17.80 -17.43 -11.30
N HIS A 53 -18.61 -16.77 -10.46
CA HIS A 53 -19.49 -15.68 -10.89
C HIS A 53 -18.75 -14.35 -11.08
N ASN A 54 -17.64 -14.11 -10.36
CA ASN A 54 -17.00 -12.80 -10.27
C ASN A 54 -15.60 -12.71 -10.89
N GLY A 55 -15.15 -13.75 -11.61
CA GLY A 55 -13.78 -13.83 -12.18
C GLY A 55 -13.24 -12.52 -12.79
N PRO A 56 -13.93 -11.86 -13.74
CA PRO A 56 -13.46 -10.60 -14.32
C PRO A 56 -13.30 -9.47 -13.29
N GLY A 57 -14.21 -9.40 -12.30
CA GLY A 57 -14.14 -8.42 -11.23
C GLY A 57 -12.97 -8.68 -10.27
N ILE A 58 -12.70 -9.95 -9.95
CA ILE A 58 -11.54 -10.37 -9.15
C ILE A 58 -10.24 -9.99 -9.86
N SER A 59 -10.16 -10.24 -11.17
CA SER A 59 -8.98 -9.89 -11.96
C SER A 59 -8.74 -8.39 -12.03
N LEU A 60 -9.82 -7.60 -12.14
CA LEU A 60 -9.73 -6.14 -12.11
C LEU A 60 -9.30 -5.64 -10.73
N THR A 61 -9.87 -6.16 -9.63
CA THR A 61 -9.43 -5.80 -8.27
C THR A 61 -7.95 -6.15 -8.06
N GLY A 62 -7.50 -7.32 -8.52
CA GLY A 62 -6.09 -7.72 -8.47
C GLY A 62 -5.16 -6.77 -9.24
N PHE A 63 -5.56 -6.37 -10.46
CA PHE A 63 -4.82 -5.36 -11.23
C PHE A 63 -4.75 -4.02 -10.51
N LEU A 64 -5.88 -3.56 -9.96
CA LEU A 64 -5.96 -2.28 -9.26
C LEU A 64 -5.10 -2.25 -7.99
N ASP A 65 -5.00 -3.37 -7.26
CA ASP A 65 -4.08 -3.49 -6.11
C ASP A 65 -2.61 -3.38 -6.55
N GLY A 66 -2.19 -4.13 -7.58
CA GLY A 66 -0.84 -4.03 -8.14
C GLY A 66 -0.52 -2.64 -8.69
N PHE A 67 -1.47 -2.02 -9.39
CA PHE A 67 -1.37 -0.66 -9.91
C PHE A 67 -1.26 0.37 -8.78
N GLN A 68 -2.13 0.29 -7.77
CA GLN A 68 -2.10 1.16 -6.60
C GLN A 68 -0.74 1.07 -5.87
N ASN A 69 -0.22 -0.13 -5.66
CA ASN A 69 1.08 -0.34 -5.01
C ASN A 69 2.24 0.21 -5.85
N SER A 70 2.11 0.17 -7.19
CA SER A 70 3.06 0.83 -8.10
C SER A 70 3.06 2.35 -7.96
N LEU A 71 1.87 2.97 -7.93
CA LEU A 71 1.74 4.41 -7.75
C LEU A 71 2.26 4.84 -6.38
N LEU A 72 1.97 4.08 -5.32
CA LEU A 72 2.50 4.33 -3.97
C LEU A 72 4.03 4.22 -3.92
N ALA A 73 4.62 3.21 -4.55
CA ALA A 73 6.07 3.07 -4.64
C ALA A 73 6.71 4.27 -5.36
N ILE A 74 6.11 4.74 -6.45
CA ILE A 74 6.55 5.96 -7.16
C ILE A 74 6.46 7.19 -6.23
N VAL A 75 5.36 7.36 -5.50
CA VAL A 75 5.19 8.47 -4.56
C VAL A 75 6.24 8.44 -3.46
N LEU A 76 6.54 7.27 -2.88
CA LEU A 76 7.58 7.12 -1.87
C LEU A 76 8.97 7.48 -2.42
N VAL A 77 9.29 7.01 -3.63
CA VAL A 77 10.54 7.37 -4.33
C VAL A 77 10.65 8.88 -4.54
N LEU A 78 9.57 9.51 -5.01
CA LEU A 78 9.50 10.96 -5.23
C LEU A 78 9.59 11.73 -3.92
N LEU A 79 8.97 11.25 -2.84
CA LEU A 79 9.08 11.86 -1.50
C LEU A 79 10.53 11.85 -1.01
N VAL A 80 11.24 10.72 -1.11
CA VAL A 80 12.67 10.65 -0.77
C VAL A 80 13.47 11.68 -1.57
N ARG A 81 13.17 11.87 -2.86
CA ARG A 81 13.85 12.87 -3.70
C ARG A 81 13.51 14.32 -3.30
N LEU A 82 12.23 14.61 -3.07
CA LEU A 82 11.75 15.95 -2.70
C LEU A 82 12.39 16.42 -1.37
N ILE A 83 12.51 15.51 -0.40
CA ILE A 83 13.16 15.78 0.88
C ILE A 83 14.70 15.66 0.84
N ARG A 84 15.31 15.53 -0.34
CA ARG A 84 16.78 15.38 -0.49
C ARG A 84 17.33 14.23 0.36
N GLY A 85 16.58 13.14 0.48
CA GLY A 85 16.96 11.99 1.26
C GLY A 85 18.25 11.35 0.75
N GLN A 86 19.19 11.10 1.65
CA GLN A 86 20.47 10.45 1.38
C GLN A 86 20.81 9.46 2.51
N GLY A 87 21.80 8.60 2.25
CA GLY A 87 22.28 7.62 3.22
C GLY A 87 21.36 6.41 3.41
N VAL A 88 21.54 5.72 4.54
CA VAL A 88 20.91 4.41 4.79
C VAL A 88 19.39 4.48 4.78
N LEU A 89 18.78 5.52 5.36
CA LEU A 89 17.31 5.67 5.37
C LEU A 89 16.73 5.78 3.95
N ALA A 90 17.41 6.50 3.05
CA ALA A 90 16.97 6.60 1.66
C ALA A 90 17.12 5.26 0.92
N ALA A 91 18.23 4.55 1.14
CA ALA A 91 18.45 3.22 0.56
C ALA A 91 17.39 2.21 1.02
N VAL A 92 17.11 2.16 2.33
CA VAL A 92 16.08 1.28 2.90
C VAL A 92 14.69 1.65 2.37
N ALA A 93 14.37 2.95 2.27
CA ALA A 93 13.10 3.39 1.69
C ALA A 93 12.94 2.88 0.25
N TYR A 94 13.96 2.98 -0.60
CA TYR A 94 13.90 2.48 -1.98
C TYR A 94 13.72 0.97 -2.06
N VAL A 95 14.49 0.20 -1.29
CA VAL A 95 14.39 -1.27 -1.26
C VAL A 95 13.00 -1.69 -0.75
N ALA A 96 12.52 -1.07 0.31
CA ALA A 96 11.21 -1.37 0.87
C ALA A 96 10.06 -0.98 -0.09
N SER A 97 10.16 0.14 -0.80
CA SER A 97 9.19 0.51 -1.86
C SER A 97 9.20 -0.50 -3.02
N ALA A 98 10.36 -0.99 -3.43
CA ALA A 98 10.45 -2.01 -4.48
C ALA A 98 9.87 -3.35 -4.03
N ALA A 99 10.12 -3.76 -2.78
CA ALA A 99 9.54 -4.96 -2.20
C ALA A 99 8.00 -4.84 -2.11
N PHE A 100 7.49 -3.69 -1.68
CA PHE A 100 6.05 -3.42 -1.62
C PHE A 100 5.38 -3.52 -3.00
N LEU A 101 5.99 -2.91 -4.02
CA LEU A 101 5.56 -3.05 -5.41
C LEU A 101 5.53 -4.52 -5.86
N ALA A 102 6.59 -5.28 -5.58
CA ALA A 102 6.69 -6.68 -5.97
C ALA A 102 5.60 -7.55 -5.31
N ILE A 103 5.32 -7.32 -4.02
CA ILE A 103 4.24 -8.01 -3.30
C ILE A 103 2.87 -7.69 -3.93
N GLY A 104 2.63 -6.42 -4.31
CA GLY A 104 1.38 -6.03 -4.98
C GLY A 104 1.14 -6.79 -6.28
N TRP A 105 2.15 -6.91 -7.14
CA TRP A 105 2.02 -7.67 -8.39
C TRP A 105 1.96 -9.19 -8.18
N MET A 106 2.63 -9.70 -7.14
CA MET A 106 2.46 -11.09 -6.74
C MET A 106 1.01 -11.38 -6.33
N LYS A 107 0.39 -10.53 -5.50
CA LYS A 107 -1.03 -10.64 -5.12
C LYS A 107 -1.96 -10.58 -6.34
N ALA A 108 -1.68 -9.66 -7.27
CA ALA A 108 -2.41 -9.58 -8.54
C ALA A 108 -2.35 -10.91 -9.32
N GLY A 109 -1.16 -11.52 -9.41
CA GLY A 109 -0.98 -12.83 -10.02
C GLY A 109 -1.79 -13.95 -9.35
N VAL A 110 -1.87 -13.95 -8.02
CA VAL A 110 -2.72 -14.91 -7.28
C VAL A 110 -4.20 -14.67 -7.56
N ALA A 111 -4.65 -13.41 -7.62
CA ALA A 111 -6.04 -13.07 -7.94
C ALA A 111 -6.43 -13.50 -9.37
N TRP A 112 -5.54 -13.31 -10.35
CA TRP A 112 -5.74 -13.80 -11.72
C TRP A 112 -5.77 -15.32 -11.77
N GLY A 113 -4.84 -15.99 -11.09
CA GLY A 113 -4.85 -17.45 -10.99
C GLY A 113 -6.13 -17.98 -10.35
N LEU A 114 -6.67 -17.29 -9.34
CA LEU A 114 -7.95 -17.62 -8.71
C LEU A 114 -9.12 -17.51 -9.72
N ALA A 115 -9.20 -16.40 -10.45
CA ALA A 115 -10.22 -16.17 -11.46
C ALA A 115 -10.15 -17.19 -12.61
N ASP A 116 -8.94 -17.47 -13.10
CA ASP A 116 -8.71 -18.43 -14.18
C ASP A 116 -9.05 -19.86 -13.74
N THR A 117 -8.65 -20.27 -12.53
CA THR A 117 -8.94 -21.62 -12.01
C THR A 117 -10.45 -21.85 -11.88
N ALA A 118 -11.21 -20.84 -11.45
CA ALA A 118 -12.66 -20.96 -11.31
C ALA A 118 -13.39 -20.99 -12.65
N THR A 119 -12.88 -20.29 -13.68
CA THR A 119 -13.52 -20.23 -15.00
C THR A 119 -13.20 -21.43 -15.89
N GLN A 120 -12.03 -22.04 -15.73
CA GLN A 120 -11.61 -23.22 -16.48
C GLN A 120 -12.25 -24.54 -15.98
N GLY A 121 -13.15 -24.47 -15.01
CA GLY A 121 -13.69 -25.66 -14.36
C GLY A 121 -12.62 -26.43 -13.58
N GLY A 122 -11.66 -25.70 -13.00
CA GLY A 122 -10.61 -26.28 -12.16
C GLY A 122 -11.16 -26.94 -10.90
N SER A 123 -10.29 -27.59 -10.13
CA SER A 123 -10.69 -28.23 -8.87
C SER A 123 -11.17 -27.17 -7.86
N ASP A 124 -12.35 -27.39 -7.26
CA ASP A 124 -12.88 -26.61 -6.13
C ASP A 124 -11.85 -26.42 -5.01
N VAL A 125 -11.05 -27.46 -4.74
CA VAL A 125 -9.96 -27.41 -3.76
C VAL A 125 -8.87 -26.41 -4.17
N GLY A 126 -8.56 -26.34 -5.47
CA GLY A 126 -7.61 -25.36 -6.01
C GLY A 126 -8.11 -23.92 -5.88
N VAL A 127 -9.40 -23.69 -6.16
CA VAL A 127 -10.04 -22.38 -5.98
C VAL A 127 -9.98 -21.94 -4.51
N VAL A 128 -10.35 -22.84 -3.58
CA VAL A 128 -10.29 -22.57 -2.14
C VAL A 128 -8.86 -22.32 -1.67
N ALA A 129 -7.89 -23.09 -2.16
CA ALA A 129 -6.48 -22.90 -1.83
C ALA A 129 -5.95 -21.53 -2.28
N LEU A 130 -6.27 -21.10 -3.51
CA LEU A 130 -5.88 -19.80 -4.04
C LEU A 130 -6.59 -18.64 -3.32
N PHE A 131 -7.87 -18.82 -2.97
CA PHE A 131 -8.61 -17.84 -2.16
C PHE A 131 -7.95 -17.65 -0.78
N ASN A 132 -7.61 -18.75 -0.10
CA ASN A 132 -6.94 -18.71 1.19
C ASN A 132 -5.52 -18.13 1.09
N LEU A 133 -4.80 -18.42 0.01
CA LEU A 133 -3.50 -17.82 -0.25
C LEU A 133 -3.64 -16.29 -0.44
N LEU A 134 -4.58 -15.83 -1.25
CA LEU A 134 -4.85 -14.42 -1.45
C LEU A 134 -5.22 -13.72 -0.13
N HIS A 135 -6.10 -14.33 0.66
CA HIS A 135 -6.43 -13.87 2.02
C HIS A 135 -5.18 -13.75 2.89
N ALA A 136 -4.36 -14.79 2.97
CA ALA A 136 -3.15 -14.80 3.79
C ALA A 136 -2.14 -13.73 3.37
N THR A 137 -1.95 -13.53 2.06
CA THR A 137 -1.00 -12.53 1.55
C THR A 137 -1.39 -11.09 1.92
N THR A 138 -2.69 -10.81 2.12
CA THR A 138 -3.20 -9.50 2.56
C THR A 138 -2.75 -9.12 3.97
N PHE A 139 -2.26 -10.06 4.79
CA PHE A 139 -1.68 -9.74 6.10
C PHE A 139 -0.19 -9.38 6.04
N THR A 140 0.47 -9.62 4.90
CA THR A 140 1.94 -9.55 4.79
C THR A 140 2.45 -8.37 3.98
N ASP A 141 1.58 -7.69 3.22
CA ASP A 141 1.94 -6.57 2.36
C ASP A 141 2.27 -5.28 3.13
N GLY A 142 1.67 -5.09 4.31
CA GLY A 142 1.85 -3.91 5.14
C GLY A 142 3.28 -3.68 5.67
N PHE A 143 4.11 -4.72 5.80
CA PHE A 143 5.45 -4.59 6.40
C PHE A 143 6.40 -3.74 5.55
N ALA A 144 6.48 -4.02 4.24
CA ALA A 144 7.37 -3.29 3.35
C ALA A 144 6.93 -1.82 3.22
N PHE A 145 5.61 -1.57 3.15
CA PHE A 145 5.05 -0.23 3.19
C PHE A 145 5.44 0.51 4.47
N ALA A 146 5.29 -0.13 5.63
CA ALA A 146 5.61 0.47 6.92
C ALA A 146 7.07 0.89 7.03
N ILE A 147 7.99 0.04 6.58
CA ILE A 147 9.43 0.34 6.58
C ILE A 147 9.71 1.56 5.68
N ALA A 148 9.13 1.59 4.47
CA ALA A 148 9.33 2.68 3.54
C ALA A 148 8.80 4.01 4.11
N VAL A 149 7.57 4.02 4.63
CA VAL A 149 6.96 5.21 5.27
C VAL A 149 7.77 5.65 6.48
N GLY A 150 8.19 4.73 7.34
CA GLY A 150 9.01 5.05 8.52
C GLY A 150 10.34 5.71 8.13
N CYS A 151 11.00 5.22 7.08
CA CYS A 151 12.22 5.81 6.56
C CYS A 151 11.99 7.21 5.97
N VAL A 152 10.93 7.39 5.17
CA VAL A 152 10.55 8.70 4.61
C VAL A 152 10.22 9.70 5.72
N SER A 153 9.49 9.29 6.76
CA SER A 153 9.20 10.10 7.93
C SER A 153 10.46 10.46 8.72
N GLY A 154 11.39 9.52 8.90
CA GLY A 154 12.69 9.78 9.53
C GLY A 154 13.51 10.80 8.76
N LEU A 155 13.60 10.63 7.43
CA LEU A 155 14.25 11.59 6.55
C LEU A 155 13.60 12.98 6.63
N ALA A 156 12.27 13.06 6.72
CA ALA A 156 11.56 14.31 6.85
C ALA A 156 11.83 15.04 8.18
N LEU A 157 11.97 14.31 9.29
CA LEU A 157 12.40 14.89 10.56
C LEU A 157 13.84 15.40 10.51
N VAL A 158 14.76 14.62 9.93
CA VAL A 158 16.18 14.98 9.82
C VAL A 158 16.38 16.20 8.93
N THR A 159 15.73 16.22 7.77
CA THR A 159 15.90 17.28 6.76
C THR A 159 15.11 18.54 7.11
N ARG A 160 14.11 18.43 7.99
CA ARG A 160 13.18 19.53 8.36
C ARG A 160 12.49 20.18 7.15
N LEU A 161 12.43 19.45 6.04
CA LEU A 161 11.79 19.88 4.80
C LEU A 161 10.30 19.55 4.77
N LEU A 162 9.74 18.90 5.78
CA LEU A 162 8.29 18.69 5.87
C LEU A 162 7.79 19.03 7.26
N PRO A 163 6.48 19.32 7.43
CA PRO A 163 5.90 19.57 8.73
C PRO A 163 6.13 18.39 9.68
N ALA A 164 6.69 18.66 10.86
CA ALA A 164 6.93 17.62 11.86
C ALA A 164 5.67 16.80 12.22
N PRO A 165 4.45 17.39 12.32
CA PRO A 165 3.24 16.60 12.57
C PRO A 165 2.96 15.54 11.49
N TRP A 166 3.27 15.84 10.24
CA TRP A 166 3.12 14.88 9.14
C TRP A 166 4.14 13.74 9.25
N ALA A 167 5.38 14.06 9.59
CA ALA A 167 6.41 13.05 9.77
C ALA A 167 6.06 12.11 10.94
N TRP A 168 5.56 12.66 12.05
CA TRP A 168 5.04 11.88 13.18
C TRP A 168 3.84 11.01 12.82
N LEU A 169 2.91 11.53 12.01
CA LEU A 169 1.80 10.72 11.49
C LEU A 169 2.33 9.53 10.69
N GLY A 170 3.32 9.73 9.80
CA GLY A 170 3.92 8.61 9.07
C GLY A 170 4.67 7.62 9.98
N PHE A 171 5.32 8.08 11.05
CA PHE A 171 5.88 7.18 12.07
C PHE A 171 4.79 6.36 12.76
N ALA A 172 3.66 6.98 13.12
CA ALA A 172 2.53 6.25 13.70
C ALA A 172 1.99 5.19 12.74
N VAL A 173 1.84 5.50 11.45
CA VAL A 173 1.47 4.53 10.40
C VAL A 173 2.45 3.37 10.36
N ALA A 174 3.75 3.66 10.33
CA ALA A 174 4.80 2.64 10.27
C ALA A 174 4.75 1.72 11.49
N VAL A 175 4.63 2.27 12.69
CA VAL A 175 4.53 1.50 13.94
C VAL A 175 3.28 0.63 13.94
N VAL A 176 2.11 1.20 13.59
CA VAL A 176 0.85 0.45 13.56
C VAL A 176 0.92 -0.70 12.56
N HIS A 177 1.42 -0.48 11.34
CA HIS A 177 1.54 -1.54 10.33
C HIS A 177 2.54 -2.64 10.73
N LEU A 178 3.68 -2.26 11.31
CA LEU A 178 4.69 -3.23 11.76
C LEU A 178 4.18 -4.09 12.92
N LEU A 179 3.38 -3.51 13.82
CA LEU A 179 2.92 -4.18 15.03
C LEU A 179 1.54 -4.81 14.91
N ALA A 180 0.73 -4.45 13.90
CA ALA A 180 -0.63 -4.95 13.73
C ALA A 180 -0.68 -6.48 13.70
N LEU A 181 0.07 -7.11 12.79
CA LEU A 181 0.08 -8.57 12.66
C LEU A 181 0.68 -9.26 13.89
N PRO A 182 1.88 -8.89 14.39
CA PRO A 182 2.44 -9.50 15.60
C PRO A 182 1.51 -9.36 16.81
N ALA A 183 0.91 -8.19 17.03
CA ALA A 183 -0.02 -7.97 18.13
C ALA A 183 -1.27 -8.84 17.98
N GLN A 184 -1.82 -8.96 16.76
CA GLN A 184 -2.97 -9.82 16.50
C GLN A 184 -2.66 -11.28 16.79
N LEU A 185 -1.53 -11.79 16.29
CA LEU A 185 -1.09 -13.16 16.54
C LEU A 185 -0.88 -13.42 18.04
N LEU A 186 -0.28 -12.48 18.76
CA LEU A 186 -0.06 -12.61 20.22
C LEU A 186 -1.38 -12.58 21.02
N LEU A 187 -2.37 -11.79 20.60
CA LEU A 187 -3.61 -11.60 21.34
C LEU A 187 -4.67 -12.66 21.02
N THR A 188 -4.78 -13.11 19.76
CA THR A 188 -5.87 -13.98 19.30
C THR A 188 -5.40 -15.30 18.70
N GLY A 189 -4.09 -15.50 18.50
CA GLY A 189 -3.56 -16.69 17.84
C GLY A 189 -3.91 -16.79 16.34
N THR A 190 -4.45 -15.72 15.75
CA THR A 190 -4.92 -15.67 14.35
C THR A 190 -4.37 -14.45 13.64
N ALA A 191 -4.16 -14.52 12.33
CA ALA A 191 -3.76 -13.34 11.53
C ALA A 191 -4.94 -12.36 11.31
N GLY A 192 -6.18 -12.86 11.29
CA GLY A 192 -7.38 -12.06 11.13
C GLY A 192 -7.82 -11.39 12.44
N GLY A 193 -8.24 -10.12 12.35
CA GLY A 193 -8.82 -9.35 13.44
C GLY A 193 -8.88 -7.84 13.19
N ILE A 194 -9.13 -7.05 14.24
CA ILE A 194 -9.38 -5.60 14.15
C ILE A 194 -8.13 -4.76 13.84
N SER A 195 -6.94 -5.29 14.11
CA SER A 195 -5.67 -4.59 13.88
C SER A 195 -5.45 -4.21 12.40
N GLY A 196 -5.90 -5.04 11.45
CA GLY A 196 -5.83 -4.77 10.02
C GLY A 196 -6.63 -3.52 9.60
N PRO A 197 -7.95 -3.46 9.84
CA PRO A 197 -8.76 -2.28 9.57
C PRO A 197 -8.23 -1.00 10.22
N VAL A 198 -7.77 -1.09 11.47
CA VAL A 198 -7.13 0.06 12.16
C VAL A 198 -5.91 0.53 11.39
N SER A 199 -5.04 -0.39 10.98
CA SER A 199 -3.86 -0.09 10.16
C SER A 199 -4.22 0.66 8.87
N VAL A 200 -5.24 0.19 8.15
CA VAL A 200 -5.72 0.82 6.90
C VAL A 200 -6.19 2.25 7.14
N VAL A 201 -6.94 2.52 8.22
CA VAL A 201 -7.41 3.88 8.55
C VAL A 201 -6.24 4.84 8.77
N PHE A 202 -5.18 4.40 9.46
CA PHE A 202 -3.97 5.18 9.64
C PHE A 202 -3.26 5.47 8.32
N ALA A 203 -3.11 4.45 7.45
CA ALA A 203 -2.53 4.64 6.12
C ALA A 203 -3.33 5.63 5.28
N LEU A 204 -4.66 5.51 5.25
CA LEU A 204 -5.55 6.41 4.51
C LEU A 204 -5.41 7.86 5.01
N ALA A 205 -5.40 8.08 6.33
CA ALA A 205 -5.20 9.41 6.89
C ALA A 205 -3.86 10.00 6.43
N TRP A 206 -2.78 9.22 6.50
CA TRP A 206 -1.47 9.68 6.02
C TRP A 206 -1.44 9.95 4.51
N MET A 207 -2.05 9.09 3.70
CA MET A 207 -2.13 9.29 2.25
C MET A 207 -2.89 10.57 1.90
N VAL A 208 -4.04 10.82 2.54
CA VAL A 208 -4.82 12.04 2.33
C VAL A 208 -4.02 13.28 2.73
N VAL A 209 -3.40 13.29 3.91
CA VAL A 209 -2.58 14.42 4.36
C VAL A 209 -1.40 14.64 3.41
N THR A 210 -0.71 13.58 2.99
CA THR A 210 0.40 13.64 2.04
C THR A 210 -0.03 14.20 0.69
N CYS A 211 -1.18 13.75 0.18
CA CYS A 211 -1.76 14.23 -1.08
C CYS A 211 -2.03 15.73 -1.02
N VAL A 212 -2.72 16.19 0.03
CA VAL A 212 -3.02 17.61 0.23
C VAL A 212 -1.73 18.44 0.35
N LEU A 213 -0.75 17.97 1.12
CA LEU A 213 0.53 18.66 1.28
C LEU A 213 1.26 18.80 -0.07
N LEU A 214 1.34 17.73 -0.85
CA LEU A 214 2.02 17.70 -2.13
C LEU A 214 1.33 18.55 -3.20
N LEU A 215 0.00 18.63 -3.19
CA LEU A 215 -0.77 19.45 -4.12
C LEU A 215 -0.72 20.94 -3.77
N VAL A 216 -0.92 21.29 -2.50
CA VAL A 216 -1.04 22.68 -2.04
C VAL A 216 0.33 23.33 -1.87
N LYS A 217 1.28 22.62 -1.24
CA LYS A 217 2.61 23.14 -0.96
C LYS A 217 3.68 22.06 -1.22
N PRO A 218 4.00 21.81 -2.51
CA PRO A 218 4.93 20.75 -2.91
C PRO A 218 6.37 20.96 -2.44
N VAL A 219 6.75 22.19 -2.13
CA VAL A 219 8.13 22.55 -1.73
C VAL A 219 8.12 23.34 -0.44
N TRP A 220 9.06 22.96 0.42
CA TRP A 220 9.24 23.54 1.74
C TRP A 220 10.69 23.95 1.89
N ARG A 221 10.90 25.02 2.65
CA ARG A 221 12.23 25.48 3.03
C ARG A 221 12.56 24.91 4.42
N PRO A 222 13.83 24.59 4.71
CA PRO A 222 14.23 24.22 6.07
C PRO A 222 13.78 25.31 7.04
N LYS A 223 13.17 24.92 8.17
CA LYS A 223 12.95 25.87 9.27
C LYS A 223 14.31 26.29 9.82
N ALA A 224 14.56 27.60 9.91
CA ALA A 224 15.72 28.13 10.62
C ALA A 224 15.69 27.62 12.07
N ALA A 225 16.87 27.26 12.58
CA ALA A 225 17.05 26.77 13.94
C ALA A 225 16.78 27.86 14.98
#